data_AF-A0AAV5F008-F1
#
_entry.id   AF-A0AAV5F008-F1
#
_cell.length_a   1.000
_cell.length_b   1.000
_cell.length_c   1.000
_cell.angle_alpha   90.00
_cell.angle_beta   90.00
_cell.angle_gamma   90.00
#
_symmetry.space_group_name_H-M   'P 1'
#
loop_
_entity.id
_entity.type
_entity.pdbx_description
1 polymer ?
#
loop_
_entity_poly.entity_id
_entity_poly.type
_entity_poly.pdbx_seq_one_letter_code
_entity_poly.pdbx_strand_id
1 'polypeptide(L)' 'MKGFNSLVILGSWILWKHRNACVFEGAQPCINTIIREFENEKHLWGLAGAMSLWTLAQAEEIV' A
#
# COMPACT_ATOMS: atom_id res chain seq x y z
N MET A 1 -1.79 -7.75 18.64
CA MET A 1 -1.84 -6.57 17.74
C MET A 1 -0.93 -6.81 16.53
N LYS A 2 -1.38 -7.55 15.49
CA LYS A 2 -0.55 -7.78 14.29
C LYS A 2 -0.75 -6.70 13.22
N GLY A 3 -1.98 -6.20 13.05
CA GLY A 3 -2.30 -5.16 12.06
C GLY A 3 -1.68 -3.79 12.33
N PHE A 4 -1.49 -3.41 13.60
CA PHE A 4 -0.88 -2.12 13.95
C PHE A 4 0.58 -2.04 13.50
N ASN A 5 1.35 -3.12 13.70
CA ASN A 5 2.75 -3.17 13.24
C ASN A 5 2.85 -3.02 11.71
N SER A 6 1.94 -3.66 10.97
CA SER A 6 1.88 -3.50 9.51
C SER A 6 1.55 -2.07 9.10
N LEU A 7 0.63 -1.39 9.79
CA LEU A 7 0.31 0.02 9.52
C LEU A 7 1.50 0.94 9.80
N VAL A 8 2.25 0.70 10.89
CA VAL A 8 3.46 1.48 11.21
C VAL A 8 4.55 1.28 10.16
N ILE A 9 4.77 0.04 9.72
CA ILE A 9 5.74 -0.28 8.65
C ILE A 9 5.32 0.39 7.35
N LEU A 10 4.04 0.30 6.98
CA LEU A 10 3.50 0.92 5.78
C LEU A 10 3.66 2.45 5.82
N GLY A 11 3.31 3.09 6.93
CA GLY A 11 3.45 4.53 7.10
C GLY A 11 4.92 4.98 6.98
N SER A 12 5.83 4.22 7.60
CA SER A 12 7.27 4.48 7.51
C SER A 12 7.80 4.32 6.08
N TRP A 13 7.33 3.31 5.35
CA TRP A 13 7.69 3.06 3.96
C TRP A 13 7.23 4.20 3.03
N ILE A 14 5.98 4.64 3.14
CA ILE A 14 5.45 5.75 2.34
C ILE A 14 6.23 7.04 2.64
N LEU A 15 6.50 7.34 3.91
CA LEU A 15 7.26 8.52 4.29
C LEU A 15 8.69 8.49 3.72
N TRP A 16 9.34 7.33 3.75
CA TRP A 16 10.67 7.15 3.17
C TRP A 16 10.66 7.37 1.64
N LYS A 17 9.67 6.81 0.92
CA LYS A 17 9.49 7.03 -0.53
C LYS A 17 9.30 8.51 -0.85
N HIS A 18 8.38 9.20 -0.16
CA HIS A 18 8.11 10.62 -0.39
C HIS A 18 9.35 11.48 -0.13
N ARG A 19 10.09 11.19 0.95
CA ARG A 19 11.34 11.87 1.28
C ARG A 19 12.40 11.69 0.19
N ASN A 20 12.51 10.49 -0.39
CA ASN A 20 13.42 10.25 -1.50
C ASN A 20 13.01 10.99 -2.76
N ALA A 21 11.73 11.00 -3.11
CA ALA A 21 11.24 11.80 -4.24
C ALA A 21 11.55 13.30 -4.05
N CYS A 22 11.41 13.83 -2.83
CA CYS A 22 11.79 15.21 -2.54
C CYS A 22 13.28 15.48 -2.76
N VAL A 23 14.15 14.55 -2.38
CA VAL A 23 15.61 14.73 -2.44
C VAL A 23 16.16 14.47 -3.84
N PHE A 24 15.66 13.44 -4.53
CA PHE A 24 16.23 12.97 -5.79
C PHE A 24 15.47 13.47 -7.02
N GLU A 25 14.18 13.75 -6.89
CA GLU A 25 13.30 14.14 -8.02
C GLU A 25 12.79 15.58 -7.91
N GLY A 26 13.16 16.30 -6.84
CA GLY A 26 12.74 17.68 -6.59
C GLY A 26 11.26 17.82 -6.24
N ALA A 27 10.60 16.73 -5.82
CA ALA A 27 9.21 16.79 -5.37
C ALA A 27 9.06 17.71 -4.15
N GLN A 28 7.93 18.40 -4.03
CA GLN A 28 7.67 19.22 -2.84
C GLN A 28 7.17 18.37 -1.66
N PRO A 29 7.58 18.66 -0.42
CA PRO A 29 7.04 18.02 0.77
C PRO A 29 5.54 18.32 0.88
N CYS A 30 4.69 17.29 0.82
CA CYS A 30 3.24 17.46 0.84
C CYS A 30 2.56 16.32 1.61
N ILE A 31 1.95 16.65 2.74
CA ILE A 31 1.28 15.67 3.61
C ILE A 31 0.07 15.02 2.93
N ASN A 32 -0.66 15.77 2.10
CA ASN A 32 -1.82 15.24 1.36
C ASN A 32 -1.39 14.15 0.37
N THR A 33 -0.22 14.28 -0.27
CA THR A 33 0.34 13.25 -1.15
C THR A 33 0.66 11.99 -0.36
N ILE A 34 1.33 12.12 0.79
CA ILE A 34 1.70 11.01 1.68
C ILE A 34 0.45 10.25 2.14
N ILE A 35 -0.59 10.95 2.60
CA ILE A 35 -1.85 10.32 3.05
C ILE A 35 -2.53 9.57 1.90
N ARG A 36 -2.59 10.18 0.71
CA ARG A 36 -3.19 9.54 -0.46
C ARG A 36 -2.45 8.27 -0.88
N GLU A 37 -1.13 8.31 -0.91
CA GLU A 37 -0.32 7.12 -1.22
C GLU A 37 -0.48 6.02 -0.17
N PHE A 38 -0.55 6.40 1.11
CA PHE A 38 -0.81 5.45 2.19
C PHE A 38 -2.16 4.75 2.05
N GLU A 39 -3.23 5.49 1.78
CA GLU A 39 -4.57 4.91 1.56
C GLU A 39 -4.60 4.00 0.33
N ASN A 40 -3.96 4.41 -0.77
CA ASN A 40 -3.87 3.60 -1.98
C ASN A 40 -3.10 2.29 -1.74
N GLU A 41 -1.93 2.36 -1.12
CA GLU A 41 -1.10 1.20 -0.82
C GLU A 41 -1.81 0.24 0.14
N LYS A 42 -2.45 0.77 1.20
CA LYS A 42 -3.29 -0.01 2.11
C LYS A 42 -4.43 -0.71 1.37
N HIS A 43 -5.10 -0.03 0.45
CA HIS A 43 -6.17 -0.61 -0.36
C HIS A 43 -5.65 -1.73 -1.26
N LEU A 44 -4.53 -1.50 -1.96
CA LEU A 44 -3.88 -2.50 -2.81
C LEU A 44 -3.44 -3.73 -2.03
N TRP A 45 -2.94 -3.57 -0.80
CA TRP A 45 -2.56 -4.70 0.06
C TRP A 45 -3.79 -5.48 0.53
N GLY A 46 -4.89 -4.79 0.82
CA GLY A 46 -6.18 -5.42 1.07
C GLY A 46 -6.67 -6.24 -0.13
N LEU A 47 -6.55 -5.69 -1.34
CA LEU A 47 -6.87 -6.39 -2.57
C LEU A 47 -5.92 -7.55 -2.84
N ALA A 48 -4.61 -7.40 -2.65
CA ALA A 48 -3.63 -8.48 -2.84
C ALA A 48 -3.89 -9.66 -1.89
N GLY A 49 -4.35 -9.38 -0.67
CA GLY A 49 -4.86 -10.42 0.25
C GLY A 49 -6.11 -11.12 -0.29
N ALA A 50 -7.06 -10.37 -0.86
CA ALA A 50 -8.30 -10.90 -1.44
C ALA A 50 -8.13 -11.55 -2.82
N MET A 51 -7.09 -11.18 -3.58
CA MET A 51 -6.88 -11.66 -4.96
C MET A 51 -6.49 -13.13 -4.98
N SER A 52 -5.75 -13.61 -3.98
CA SER A 52 -5.51 -15.05 -3.80
C SER A 52 -6.81 -15.86 -3.69
N LEU A 53 -7.84 -15.30 -3.04
CA LEU A 53 -9.15 -15.94 -2.91
C LEU A 53 -10.01 -15.79 -4.16
N TRP A 54 -9.96 -14.64 -4.83
CA TRP A 54 -10.72 -14.40 -6.07
C TRP A 54 -10.21 -15.29 -7.22
N THR A 55 -8.89 -15.48 -7.32
CA THR A 55 -8.30 -16.38 -8.32
C THR A 55 -8.58 -17.86 -8.01
N LEU A 56 -8.68 -18.25 -6.74
CA LEU A 56 -9.09 -19.60 -6.35
C LEU A 56 -10.59 -19.85 -6.57
N ALA A 57 -11.45 -18.87 -6.27
CA ALA A 57 -12.90 -18.98 -6.46
C ALA A 57 -13.28 -19.13 -7.95
N GLN A 58 -12.54 -18.50 -8.87
CA GLN A 58 -12.74 -18.64 -10.32
C GLN A 58 -12.15 -19.95 -10.88
N ALA A 59 -11.27 -20.64 -10.13
CA ALA A 59 -10.69 -21.91 -10.55
C ALA A 59 -11.59 -23.13 -10.23
N GLU A 60 -12.57 -22.97 -9.33
CA GLU A 60 -13.54 -24.02 -9.00
C GLU A 60 -14.78 -24.04 -9.91
N GLU A 61 -14.92 -23.08 -10.84
CA GLU A 61 -16.06 -23.00 -11.78
C GLU A 61 -15.78 -23.63 -13.17
N ILE A 62 -14.60 -24.23 -13.36
CA ILE A 62 -14.18 -24.92 -14.61
C ILE A 62 -14.00 -26.45 -14.41
N VAL A 63 -14.50 -27.02 -13.30
CA VAL A 63 -14.58 -28.49 -13.11
C VAL A 63 -16.03 -28.94 -13.00
#